data_AF-A0ABD0RU45-F1
#
_entry.id   AF-A0ABD0RU45-F1
#
_cell.length_a   1.000
_cell.length_b   1.000
_cell.length_c   1.000
_cell.angle_alpha   90.00
_cell.angle_beta   90.00
_cell.angle_gamma   90.00
#
_symmetry.space_group_name_H-M   'P 1'
#
loop_
_entity.id
_entity.type
_entity.pdbx_description
1 polymer ?
#
loop_
_entity_poly.entity_id
_entity_poly.type
_entity_poly.pdbx_seq_one_letter_code
_entity_poly.pdbx_strand_id
1 'polypeptide(L)' 'FLTDDLDANCRIDNGTDICSNNGECVCGACECKKRDNPKEIYSGKFCECDNFSCDRSNSKLCG' A
#
# COMPACT_ATOMS: atom_id res chain seq x y z
N PHE A 1 4.81 22.34 -14.00
CA PHE A 1 4.54 21.85 -12.64
C PHE A 1 3.36 20.89 -12.76
N LEU A 2 3.63 19.59 -12.93
CA LEU A 2 2.62 18.53 -13.17
C LEU A 2 2.92 17.36 -12.21
N THR A 3 3.11 17.68 -10.93
CA THR A 3 3.39 16.68 -9.88
C THR A 3 2.10 16.05 -9.35
N ASP A 4 0.96 16.69 -9.57
CA ASP A 4 -0.37 16.25 -9.10
C ASP A 4 -0.96 15.08 -9.91
N ASP A 5 -0.56 14.90 -11.18
CA ASP A 5 -1.05 13.82 -12.03
C ASP A 5 -0.39 12.46 -11.72
N LEU A 6 0.83 12.47 -11.17
CA LEU A 6 1.53 11.25 -10.79
C LEU A 6 0.99 10.70 -9.47
N ASP A 7 0.70 11.59 -8.54
CA ASP A 7 -0.05 11.33 -7.30
C ASP A 7 -1.39 10.64 -7.61
N ALA A 8 -2.09 11.09 -8.67
CA ALA A 8 -3.34 10.50 -9.10
C ALA A 8 -3.24 9.02 -9.51
N ASN A 9 -2.09 8.58 -10.01
CA ASN A 9 -1.87 7.17 -10.38
C ASN A 9 -1.48 6.29 -9.18
N CYS A 10 -1.14 6.90 -8.06
CA CYS A 10 -0.74 6.24 -6.83
C CYS A 10 -1.73 6.45 -5.68
N ARG A 11 -2.93 7.00 -5.95
CA ARG A 11 -4.05 7.09 -5.01
C ARG A 11 -5.23 6.23 -5.49
N ILE A 12 -5.90 5.57 -4.55
CA ILE A 12 -7.05 4.68 -4.85
C ILE A 12 -8.27 5.52 -5.21
N ASP A 13 -8.51 6.57 -4.43
CA ASP A 13 -9.58 7.53 -4.59
C ASP A 13 -9.06 8.94 -4.23
N ASN A 14 -9.79 10.01 -4.60
CA ASN A 14 -9.41 11.40 -4.29
C ASN A 14 -9.38 11.69 -2.77
N GLY A 15 -9.91 10.77 -1.96
CA GLY A 15 -9.86 10.86 -0.49
C GLY A 15 -8.81 9.98 0.19
N THR A 16 -8.07 9.13 -0.53
CA THR A 16 -7.05 8.25 0.05
C THR A 16 -5.65 8.80 -0.15
N ASP A 17 -4.80 8.70 0.87
CA ASP A 17 -3.38 9.03 0.78
C ASP A 17 -2.67 8.22 -0.32
N ILE A 18 -1.63 8.82 -0.91
CA ILE A 18 -0.73 8.16 -1.85
C ILE A 18 -0.23 6.86 -1.24
N CYS A 19 -0.42 5.74 -1.95
CA CYS A 19 -0.02 4.40 -1.54
C CYS A 19 -0.49 4.04 -0.11
N SER A 20 -1.69 4.52 0.28
CA SER A 20 -2.27 4.36 1.61
C SER A 20 -1.36 4.84 2.75
N ASN A 21 -0.44 5.78 2.47
CA ASN A 21 0.65 6.20 3.36
C ASN A 21 1.65 5.07 3.74
N ASN A 22 1.47 3.88 3.17
CA ASN A 22 2.25 2.68 3.40
C ASN A 22 3.41 2.52 2.39
N GLY A 23 3.56 3.47 1.48
CA GLY A 23 4.54 3.45 0.40
C GLY A 23 4.94 4.84 -0.07
N GLU A 24 5.76 4.89 -1.11
CA GLU A 24 6.06 6.09 -1.89
C GLU A 24 5.67 5.86 -3.35
N CYS A 25 5.11 6.89 -3.99
CA CYS A 25 4.82 6.85 -5.41
C CYS A 25 6.07 7.13 -6.21
N VAL A 26 6.57 6.12 -6.91
CA VAL A 26 7.75 6.21 -7.76
C VAL A 26 7.33 5.92 -9.19
N CYS A 27 7.47 6.92 -10.08
CA CYS A 27 7.11 6.81 -11.50
C CYS A 27 5.65 6.38 -11.77
N GLY A 28 4.70 6.67 -10.86
CA GLY A 28 3.28 6.32 -11.03
C GLY A 28 2.95 4.88 -10.62
N ALA A 29 3.89 4.22 -9.94
CA ALA A 29 3.67 2.97 -9.24
C ALA A 29 3.94 3.16 -7.74
N CYS A 30 3.18 2.49 -6.89
CA CYS A 30 3.42 2.51 -5.46
C CYS A 30 4.53 1.53 -5.08
N GLU A 31 5.59 2.07 -4.52
CA GLU A 31 6.65 1.29 -3.88
C GLU A 31 6.38 1.23 -2.37
N CYS A 32 5.89 0.07 -1.91
CA CYS A 32 5.55 -0.09 -0.52
C CYS A 32 6.79 -0.09 0.39
N LYS A 33 6.69 0.59 1.54
CA LYS A 33 7.78 0.67 2.50
C LYS A 33 8.04 -0.72 3.09
N LYS A 34 9.31 -1.12 3.11
CA LYS A 34 9.72 -2.34 3.80
C LYS A 34 9.84 -2.05 5.28
N ARG A 35 9.23 -2.90 6.11
CA ARG A 35 9.39 -2.86 7.57
C ARG A 35 10.71 -3.52 7.98
N ASP A 36 11.09 -3.31 9.23
CA ASP A 36 12.27 -3.94 9.85
C ASP A 36 12.17 -5.47 9.82
N ASN A 37 10.94 -6.00 9.93
CA ASN A 37 10.68 -7.41 9.76
C ASN A 37 10.57 -7.76 8.27
N PRO A 38 11.39 -8.70 7.75
CA PRO A 38 11.29 -9.17 6.38
C PRO A 38 10.01 -9.98 6.11
N LYS A 39 9.30 -10.38 7.16
CA LYS A 39 8.02 -11.08 7.07
C LYS A 39 6.84 -10.14 6.87
N GLU A 40 6.97 -8.85 7.20
CA GLU A 40 5.90 -7.86 7.09
C GLU A 40 5.98 -7.20 5.72
N ILE A 41 5.09 -7.62 4.82
CA ILE A 41 5.10 -7.17 3.43
C ILE A 41 3.73 -6.56 3.13
N TYR A 42 3.74 -5.30 2.71
CA TYR A 42 2.60 -4.66 2.07
C TYR A 42 2.46 -5.21 0.64
N SER A 43 1.23 -5.49 0.25
CA SER A 43 0.84 -6.00 -1.07
C SER A 43 -0.31 -5.15 -1.61
N GLY A 44 -0.60 -5.28 -2.90
CA GLY A 44 -1.62 -4.47 -3.55
C GLY A 44 -1.02 -3.37 -4.43
N LYS A 45 -1.87 -2.74 -5.24
CA LYS A 45 -1.43 -1.76 -6.26
C LYS A 45 -1.03 -0.43 -5.62
N PHE A 46 -1.60 -0.14 -4.45
CA PHE A 46 -1.46 1.07 -3.67
C PHE A 46 -1.07 0.75 -2.22
N CYS A 47 -0.43 -0.40 -1.98
CA CYS A 47 -0.05 -0.87 -0.64
C CYS A 47 -1.22 -0.91 0.34
N GLU A 48 -2.42 -1.16 -0.20
CA GLU A 48 -3.70 -1.22 0.52
C GLU A 48 -3.87 -2.50 1.32
N CYS A 49 -3.09 -3.52 1.00
CA CYS A 49 -3.06 -4.79 1.69
C CYS A 49 -1.72 -4.97 2.39
N ASP A 50 -1.72 -5.76 3.44
CA ASP A 50 -0.50 -6.21 4.08
C ASP A 50 -0.72 -7.60 4.68
N ASN A 51 0.37 -8.33 4.91
CA ASN A 51 0.29 -9.70 5.41
C ASN A 51 0.31 -9.81 6.94
N PHE A 52 0.32 -8.70 7.68
CA PHE A 52 0.57 -8.67 9.12
C PHE A 52 -0.56 -8.04 9.94
N SER A 53 -1.36 -7.15 9.34
CA SER A 53 -2.55 -6.49 9.88
C SER A 53 -3.83 -7.29 9.58
N CYS A 54 -3.70 -8.51 9.05
CA CYS A 54 -4.83 -9.44 8.99
C CYS A 54 -5.23 -9.79 10.42
N ASP A 55 -6.48 -9.49 10.78
CA ASP A 55 -7.06 -9.81 12.07
C ASP A 55 -6.82 -11.30 12.38
N ARG A 56 -6.19 -11.60 13.53
CA ARG A 56 -6.02 -12.98 14.03
C ARG A 56 -7.36 -13.49 14.57
N SER A 57 -8.38 -13.49 13.72
CA SER A 57 -9.64 -14.17 14.01
C SER A 57 -9.53 -15.61 13.52
N ASN A 58 -9.20 -16.52 14.43
CA ASN A 58 -9.45 -17.96 14.30
C ASN A 58 -8.63 -18.74 13.22
N SER A 59 -7.31 -18.58 13.15
CA SER A 59 -6.40 -19.53 12.47
C SER A 59 -6.77 -19.92 11.03
N LYS A 60 -7.37 -19.04 10.23
CA LYS A 60 -7.53 -19.27 8.78
C LYS A 60 -7.32 -17.98 7.99
N LEU A 61 -6.37 -18.03 7.06
CA LEU A 61 -6.36 -17.13 5.91
C LEU A 61 -7.66 -17.37 5.12
N CYS A 62 -8.32 -16.29 4.73
CA CYS A 62 -9.49 -16.29 3.85
C CYS A 62 -9.28 -17.27 2.68
N GLY A 63 -10.16 -18.27 2.61
CA GLY A 63 -10.31 -19.14 1.45
C GLY A 63 -11.31 -18.55 0.46
#